data_AF-A0A2S6S240-F1
#
_entry.id   AF-A0A2S6S240-F1
#
_cell.length_a   1.000
_cell.length_b   1.000
_cell.length_c   1.000
_cell.angle_alpha   90.00
_cell.angle_beta   90.00
_cell.angle_gamma   90.00
#
_symmetry.space_group_name_H-M   'P 1'
#
loop_
_entity.id
_entity.type
_entity.pdbx_description
1 polymer ?
#
loop_
_entity_poly.entity_id
_entity_poly.type
_entity_poly.pdbx_seq_one_letter_code
_entity_poly.pdbx_strand_id
1 'polypeptide(L)'
;MFNLSNPLRFQKLADKILPYALLLAILNFLLGLYFAFFQSPPDYLQGETVRIMYVHVPCAWLSLMIYSIMAVCSFISIVFKHTLADIISRSCAPIGACFTLATLITGSIWGKPTWGT
;
A
#
# COMPACT_ATOMS: atom_id res chain seq x y z
N MET A 1 0.66 10.31 -29.14
CA MET A 1 1.25 9.58 -28.01
C MET A 1 0.85 10.10 -26.62
N PHE A 2 0.53 11.39 -26.39
CA PHE A 2 0.16 11.93 -25.06
C PHE A 2 -1.36 11.99 -24.76
N ASN A 3 -2.12 10.97 -25.15
CA ASN A 3 -3.59 11.03 -25.04
C ASN A 3 -4.09 10.99 -23.56
N LEU A 4 -3.35 10.30 -22.69
CA LEU A 4 -3.68 10.09 -21.27
C LEU A 4 -3.08 11.15 -20.33
N SER A 5 -2.20 12.03 -20.83
CA SER A 5 -1.71 13.18 -20.04
C SER A 5 -2.82 14.20 -19.77
N ASN A 6 -3.92 14.15 -20.51
CA ASN A 6 -5.12 14.95 -20.25
C ASN A 6 -5.88 14.38 -19.04
N PRO A 7 -6.05 15.13 -17.94
CA PRO A 7 -6.70 14.65 -16.72
C PRO A 7 -8.12 14.12 -16.94
N LEU A 8 -8.90 14.72 -17.83
CA LEU A 8 -10.28 14.28 -18.11
C LEU A 8 -10.32 12.94 -18.84
N ARG A 9 -9.37 12.71 -19.76
CA ARG A 9 -9.27 11.43 -20.48
C ARG A 9 -8.76 10.33 -19.57
N PHE A 10 -7.79 10.66 -18.70
CA PHE A 10 -7.33 9.76 -17.66
C PHE A 10 -8.45 9.39 -16.68
N GLN A 11 -9.21 10.37 -16.18
CA GLN A 11 -10.30 10.15 -15.24
C GLN A 11 -11.35 9.20 -15.82
N LYS A 12 -11.79 9.40 -17.07
CA LYS A 12 -12.73 8.50 -17.73
C LYS A 12 -12.25 7.05 -17.81
N LEU A 13 -10.94 6.86 -18.05
CA LEU A 13 -10.34 5.52 -18.04
C LEU A 13 -10.27 4.96 -16.62
N ALA A 14 -9.84 5.77 -15.66
CA ALA A 14 -9.75 5.40 -14.25
C ALA A 14 -11.11 4.97 -13.71
N ASP A 15 -12.18 5.73 -13.97
CA ASP A 15 -13.55 5.41 -13.54
C ASP A 15 -14.03 4.07 -14.10
N LYS A 16 -13.62 3.72 -15.33
CA LYS A 16 -13.95 2.43 -15.95
C LYS A 16 -13.19 1.26 -15.31
N ILE A 17 -11.93 1.48 -14.92
CA ILE A 17 -11.06 0.44 -14.34
C ILE A 17 -11.32 0.26 -12.84
N LEU A 18 -11.67 1.33 -12.14
CA LEU A 18 -11.86 1.40 -10.70
C LEU A 18 -12.74 0.27 -10.12
N PRO A 19 -13.94 -0.04 -10.65
CA PRO A 19 -14.77 -1.09 -10.06
C PRO A 19 -14.12 -2.47 -10.12
N TYR A 20 -13.41 -2.78 -11.21
CA TYR A 20 -12.70 -4.06 -11.37
C TYR A 20 -11.46 -4.12 -10.47
N ALA A 21 -10.71 -3.02 -10.38
CA ALA A 21 -9.57 -2.93 -9.47
C ALA A 21 -10.00 -3.05 -8.01
N LEU A 22 -11.11 -2.41 -7.62
CA LEU A 22 -11.69 -2.54 -6.29
C LEU A 22 -12.14 -3.97 -5.99
N LEU A 23 -12.84 -4.62 -6.93
CA LEU A 23 -13.27 -6.00 -6.79
C LEU A 23 -12.06 -6.93 -6.58
N LEU A 24 -11.03 -6.81 -7.41
CA LEU A 24 -9.80 -7.59 -7.27
C LEU A 24 -9.09 -7.30 -5.94
N ALA A 25 -9.02 -6.04 -5.52
CA ALA A 25 -8.42 -5.67 -4.24
C ALA A 25 -9.16 -6.32 -3.06
N ILE A 26 -10.50 -6.25 -3.04
CA ILE A 26 -11.32 -6.85 -1.99
C ILE A 26 -11.16 -8.37 -1.97
N LEU A 27 -11.21 -9.02 -3.13
CA LEU A 27 -11.05 -10.48 -3.22
C LEU A 27 -9.67 -10.93 -2.71
N ASN A 28 -8.60 -10.29 -3.17
CA ASN A 28 -7.24 -10.63 -2.72
C ASN A 28 -7.04 -10.33 -1.24
N PHE A 29 -7.63 -9.24 -0.73
CA PHE A 29 -7.57 -8.89 0.69
C PHE A 29 -8.25 -9.97 1.55
N LEU A 30 -9.47 -10.39 1.21
CA LEU A 30 -10.19 -11.43 1.94
C LEU A 30 -9.48 -12.79 1.88
N LEU A 31 -8.95 -13.17 0.71
CA LEU A 31 -8.15 -14.37 0.55
C LEU A 31 -6.88 -14.31 1.40
N GLY A 32 -6.17 -13.18 1.37
CA GLY A 32 -4.98 -12.95 2.19
C GLY A 32 -5.26 -13.09 3.68
N LEU A 33 -6.36 -12.52 4.18
CA LEU A 33 -6.78 -12.67 5.57
C LEU A 33 -7.10 -14.12 5.93
N TYR A 34 -7.78 -14.85 5.03
CA TYR A 34 -8.06 -16.26 5.25
C TYR A 34 -6.76 -17.08 5.40
N PHE A 35 -5.81 -16.89 4.49
CA PHE A 35 -4.54 -17.59 4.54
C PHE A 35 -3.71 -17.20 5.78
N ALA A 36 -3.71 -15.93 6.15
CA ALA A 36 -2.96 -15.43 7.31
C ALA A 36 -3.48 -15.99 8.63
N PHE A 37 -4.80 -16.06 8.83
CA PHE A 37 -5.39 -16.46 10.11
C PHE A 37 -5.65 -17.97 10.25
N PHE A 38 -6.08 -18.63 9.17
CA PHE A 38 -6.58 -20.01 9.26
C PHE A 38 -5.63 -21.04 8.66
N GLN A 39 -4.98 -20.72 7.53
CA GLN A 39 -4.19 -21.70 6.79
C GLN A 39 -2.72 -21.72 7.22
N SER A 40 -2.18 -20.59 7.67
CA SER A 40 -0.77 -20.51 8.06
C SER A 40 -0.51 -21.33 9.32
N PRO A 41 0.42 -22.30 9.28
CA PRO A 41 0.89 -22.95 10.49
C PRO A 41 1.68 -21.96 11.37
N PRO A 42 1.80 -22.24 12.68
CA PRO A 42 2.69 -21.50 13.56
C PRO A 42 4.15 -21.67 13.11
N ASP A 43 4.94 -20.61 13.26
CA ASP A 43 6.39 -20.65 13.00
C ASP A 43 7.14 -21.39 14.12
N TYR A 44 8.29 -21.97 13.79
CA TYR A 44 9.10 -22.72 14.74
C TYR A 44 9.66 -21.86 15.88
N LEU A 45 10.04 -20.61 15.62
CA LEU A 45 10.60 -19.70 16.62
C LEU A 45 9.55 -18.72 17.16
N GLN A 46 8.72 -18.17 16.27
CA GLN A 46 7.79 -17.11 16.59
C GLN A 46 6.40 -17.64 17.01
N GLY A 47 6.15 -18.94 16.82
CA GLY A 47 4.84 -19.53 17.06
C GLY A 47 3.75 -18.78 16.29
N GLU A 48 2.69 -18.41 17.00
CA GLU A 48 1.54 -17.68 16.45
C GLU A 48 1.84 -16.21 16.10
N THR A 49 2.88 -15.61 16.68
CA THR A 49 3.20 -14.19 16.47
C THR A 49 3.67 -13.90 15.03
N VAL A 50 4.13 -14.93 14.30
CA VAL A 50 4.46 -14.82 12.87
C VAL A 50 3.28 -14.33 12.05
N ARG A 51 2.04 -14.61 12.48
CA ARG A 51 0.84 -14.21 11.72
C ARG A 51 0.71 -12.69 11.58
N ILE A 52 1.29 -11.93 12.51
CA ILE A 52 1.36 -10.46 12.43
C ILE A 52 2.18 -10.02 11.20
N MET A 53 3.20 -10.80 10.80
CA MET A 53 4.04 -10.49 9.64
C MET A 53 3.29 -10.49 8.32
N TYR A 54 2.22 -11.29 8.19
CA TYR A 54 1.37 -11.28 6.99
C TYR A 54 0.64 -9.96 6.78
N VAL A 55 0.51 -9.13 7.83
CA VAL A 55 -0.03 -7.77 7.73
C VAL A 55 1.10 -6.74 7.75
N HIS A 56 2.05 -6.88 8.69
CA HIS A 56 3.13 -5.92 8.89
C HIS A 56 4.01 -5.75 7.65
N VAL A 57 4.52 -6.84 7.09
CA VAL A 57 5.50 -6.79 5.99
C VAL A 57 4.89 -6.17 4.73
N PRO A 58 3.69 -6.57 4.27
CA PRO A 58 3.05 -5.89 3.15
C PRO A 58 2.77 -4.41 3.41
N CYS A 59 2.33 -4.04 4.62
CA CYS A 59 2.14 -2.63 4.97
C CYS A 59 3.46 -1.83 4.89
N ALA A 60 4.57 -2.40 5.35
CA ALA A 60 5.88 -1.75 5.30
C ALA A 60 6.33 -1.50 3.86
N TRP A 61 6.21 -2.52 3.00
CA TRP A 61 6.55 -2.42 1.57
C TRP A 61 5.65 -1.43 0.83
N LEU A 62 4.34 -1.44 1.11
CA LEU A 62 3.41 -0.49 0.50
C LEU A 62 3.68 0.95 0.94
N SER A 63 3.96 1.17 2.23
CA SER A 63 4.38 2.48 2.74
C SER A 63 5.59 3.01 1.98
N LEU A 64 6.67 2.22 1.91
CA LEU A 64 7.90 2.59 1.22
C LEU A 64 7.67 2.86 -0.27
N MET A 65 6.92 1.99 -0.94
CA MET A 65 6.61 2.12 -2.36
C MET A 65 5.80 3.40 -2.64
N ILE A 66 4.77 3.68 -1.84
CA ILE A 66 3.92 4.86 -2.01
C ILE A 66 4.73 6.15 -1.80
N TYR A 67 5.58 6.20 -0.78
CA TYR A 67 6.44 7.37 -0.57
C TYR A 67 7.49 7.53 -1.67
N SER A 68 8.00 6.44 -2.23
CA SER A 68 8.90 6.48 -3.39
C SER A 68 8.18 7.05 -4.63
N ILE A 69 6.96 6.59 -4.91
CA ILE A 69 6.12 7.12 -5.98
C ILE A 69 5.82 8.61 -5.74
N MET A 70 5.46 8.97 -4.51
CA MET A 70 5.19 10.36 -4.14
C MET A 70 6.41 11.26 -4.37
N ALA A 71 7.61 10.80 -4.03
CA ALA A 71 8.85 11.54 -4.24
C ALA A 71 9.13 11.74 -5.74
N VAL A 72 9.03 10.67 -6.54
CA VAL A 72 9.23 10.73 -8.00
C VAL A 72 8.19 11.63 -8.67
N CYS A 73 6.91 11.49 -8.31
CA CYS A 73 5.83 12.33 -8.85
C CYS A 73 5.96 13.79 -8.43
N SER A 74 6.40 14.07 -7.20
CA SER A 74 6.67 15.44 -6.74
C SER A 74 7.83 16.06 -7.51
N PHE A 75 8.91 15.31 -7.73
CA PHE A 75 10.02 15.76 -8.56
C PHE A 75 9.57 16.09 -9.99
N ILE A 76 8.83 15.18 -10.63
CA ILE A 76 8.30 15.39 -11.98
C ILE A 76 7.36 16.61 -12.03
N SER A 77 6.49 16.77 -11.03
CA SER A 77 5.58 17.92 -10.92
C SER A 77 6.35 19.24 -10.83
N ILE A 78 7.37 19.32 -9.98
CA ILE A 78 8.11 20.56 -9.74
C ILE A 78 8.96 20.95 -10.95
N VAL A 79 9.69 20.00 -11.55
CA VAL A 79 10.64 20.22 -12.65
C VAL A 79 9.92 20.43 -13.98
N PHE A 80 8.96 19.56 -14.31
CA PHE A 80 8.30 19.56 -15.62
C PHE A 80 6.91 20.20 -15.60
N LYS A 81 6.44 20.69 -14.44
CA LYS A 81 5.11 21.31 -14.27
C LYS A 81 3.96 20.39 -14.72
N HIS A 82 4.12 19.08 -14.52
CA HIS A 82 3.16 18.08 -15.00
C HIS A 82 1.97 17.91 -14.03
N THR A 83 0.79 18.38 -14.42
CA THR A 83 -0.42 18.43 -13.57
C THR A 83 -0.86 17.06 -13.05
N LEU A 84 -0.77 15.99 -13.85
CA LEU A 84 -1.18 14.66 -13.38
C LEU A 84 -0.22 14.13 -12.30
N ALA A 85 1.07 14.44 -12.40
CA ALA A 85 2.06 14.00 -11.41
C ALA A 85 1.81 14.69 -10.06
N ASP A 86 1.38 15.96 -10.11
CA ASP A 86 0.97 16.74 -8.95
C ASP A 86 -0.28 16.19 -8.26
N ILE A 87 -1.26 15.70 -9.03
CA ILE A 87 -2.45 15.03 -8.49
C ILE A 87 -2.04 13.72 -7.81
N ILE A 88 -1.23 12.90 -8.49
CA ILE A 88 -0.78 11.60 -7.96
C ILE A 88 -0.02 11.79 -6.64
N SER A 89 0.92 12.73 -6.56
CA SER A 89 1.71 12.94 -5.35
C SER A 89 0.84 13.31 -4.14
N ARG A 90 -0.14 14.21 -4.32
CA ARG A 90 -1.10 14.56 -3.27
C ARG A 90 -1.97 13.38 -2.85
N SER A 91 -2.43 12.56 -3.80
CA SER A 91 -3.21 11.36 -3.50
C SER A 91 -2.41 10.31 -2.75
N CYS A 92 -1.10 10.20 -2.99
CA CYS A 92 -0.22 9.27 -2.29
C CYS A 92 -0.08 9.58 -0.79
N ALA A 93 -0.07 10.86 -0.39
CA ALA A 93 0.21 11.27 0.99
C ALA A 93 -0.68 10.58 2.06
N PRO A 94 -2.03 10.64 1.99
CA PRO A 94 -2.88 9.97 2.98
C PRO A 94 -2.76 8.45 2.91
N ILE A 95 -2.61 7.86 1.72
CA ILE A 95 -2.51 6.40 1.55
C ILE A 95 -1.20 5.89 2.18
N GLY A 96 -0.08 6.56 1.91
CA GLY A 96 1.22 6.25 2.51
C GLY A 96 1.20 6.41 4.03
N ALA A 97 0.55 7.46 4.54
CA ALA A 97 0.39 7.66 5.98
C ALA A 97 -0.40 6.50 6.64
N CYS A 98 -1.50 6.04 6.03
CA CYS A 98 -2.27 4.89 6.55
C CYS A 98 -1.43 3.61 6.63
N PHE A 99 -0.69 3.27 5.57
CA PHE A 99 0.18 2.08 5.59
C PHE A 99 1.35 2.22 6.56
N THR A 100 1.90 3.43 6.71
CA THR A 100 2.96 3.70 7.69
C THR A 100 2.45 3.53 9.11
N LEU A 101 1.26 4.07 9.42
CA LEU A 101 0.64 3.90 10.72
C LEU A 101 0.37 2.42 11.01
N ALA A 102 -0.20 1.68 10.05
CA ALA A 102 -0.41 0.25 10.18
C ALA A 102 0.90 -0.51 10.43
N THR A 103 1.97 -0.14 9.73
CA THR A 103 3.32 -0.72 9.90
C THR A 103 3.86 -0.46 11.31
N LEU A 104 3.77 0.77 11.82
CA LEU A 104 4.25 1.13 13.16
C LEU A 104 3.47 0.39 14.26
N ILE A 105 2.13 0.33 14.12
CA ILE A 105 1.28 -0.38 15.08
C ILE A 105 1.61 -1.87 15.08
N THR A 106 1.56 -2.51 13.92
CA THR A 106 1.81 -3.97 13.81
C THR A 106 3.25 -4.33 14.16
N GLY A 107 4.22 -3.49 13.80
CA GLY A 107 5.63 -3.68 14.11
C GLY A 107 5.92 -3.59 15.61
N SER A 108 5.31 -2.63 16.31
CA SER A 108 5.46 -2.53 17.77
C SER A 108 4.82 -3.71 18.50
N ILE A 109 3.66 -4.18 18.04
CA ILE A 109 2.99 -5.36 18.61
C ILE A 109 3.83 -6.62 18.42
N TRP A 110 4.42 -6.82 17.24
CA TRP A 110 5.27 -7.99 16.98
C TRP A 110 6.66 -7.89 17.64
N GLY A 111 7.23 -6.68 17.74
CA GLY A 111 8.55 -6.46 18.31
C GLY A 111 8.62 -6.83 19.80
N LYS A 112 7.55 -6.57 20.55
CA LYS A 112 7.48 -6.87 21.99
C LYS A 112 7.76 -8.33 22.36
N PRO A 113 7.03 -9.34 21.84
CA PRO A 113 7.32 -10.73 22.15
C PRO A 113 8.62 -11.23 21.51
N THR A 114 9.03 -10.67 20.37
CA THR A 114 10.18 -11.18 19.61
C THR A 114 11.51 -10.68 20.14
N TRP A 115 11.58 -9.41 20.56
CA TRP A 115 12.80 -8.73 21.00
C TRP A 115 12.83 -8.39 22.49
N GLY A 116 11.71 -8.58 23.21
CA GLY A 116 11.63 -8.30 24.64
C GLY A 116 11.52 -6.81 25.00
N THR A 117 11.16 -5.96 24.05
CA THR A 117 10.94 -4.50 24.22
C THR A 117 9.51 -4.20 24.66
#